data_AF-A0A3A5ALZ0-F1
#
_entry.id   AF-A0A3A5ALZ0-F1
#
_cell.length_a   1.000
_cell.length_b   1.000
_cell.length_c   1.000
_cell.angle_alpha   90.00
_cell.angle_beta   90.00
_cell.angle_gamma   90.00
#
_symmetry.space_group_name_H-M   'P 1'
#
loop_
_entity.id
_entity.type
_entity.pdbx_description
1 polymer ?
#
loop_
_entity_poly.entity_id
_entity_poly.type
_entity_poly.pdbx_seq_one_letter_code
_entity_poly.pdbx_strand_id
1 'polypeptide(L)'
;MEKAVPDKDASPERLQALREENRNLRFLRFLVDLALMEIRAGSFTLEEAEKVVENVRSQALQLFPGKETAFEWIYRPRFRRAIAETFNIIWHPARN
;
A
#
# COMPACT_ATOMS: atom_id res chain seq x y z
N MET A 1 -0.91 17.59 -40.45
CA MET A 1 0.25 16.82 -39.96
C MET A 1 0.65 17.40 -38.61
N GLU A 2 -0.07 17.01 -37.55
CA GLU A 2 0.26 17.37 -36.17
C GLU A 2 1.40 16.45 -35.74
N LYS A 3 2.66 16.87 -35.89
CA LYS A 3 3.76 16.11 -35.32
C LYS A 3 3.63 16.25 -33.80
N ALA A 4 3.24 15.16 -33.13
CA ALA A 4 3.43 15.02 -31.70
C ALA A 4 4.87 15.41 -31.38
N VAL A 5 5.04 16.51 -30.67
CA VAL A 5 6.35 16.94 -30.19
C VAL A 5 6.81 15.84 -29.24
N PRO A 6 7.89 15.09 -29.56
CA PRO A 6 8.40 14.13 -28.61
C PRO A 6 8.86 14.93 -27.39
N ASP A 7 8.40 14.51 -26.21
CA ASP A 7 8.87 15.02 -24.92
C ASP A 7 10.40 15.02 -24.93
N LYS A 8 10.99 16.21 -25.09
CA LYS A 8 12.43 16.39 -25.32
C LYS A 8 13.26 16.16 -24.04
N ASP A 9 12.61 15.87 -22.90
CA ASP A 9 13.24 15.85 -21.58
C ASP A 9 13.11 14.51 -20.82
N ALA A 10 12.57 13.45 -21.45
CA ALA A 10 12.56 12.12 -20.83
C ALA A 10 13.96 11.49 -20.86
N SER A 11 14.84 11.93 -19.95
CA SER A 11 16.14 11.29 -19.77
C SER A 11 15.95 9.79 -19.52
N PRO A 12 16.84 8.92 -20.04
CA PRO A 12 16.77 7.48 -19.82
C PRO A 12 16.63 7.13 -18.33
N GLU A 13 17.27 7.93 -17.46
CA GLU A 13 17.23 7.83 -16.00
C GLU A 13 15.84 8.10 -15.43
N ARG A 14 15.15 9.15 -15.88
CA ARG A 14 13.77 9.44 -15.45
C ARG A 14 12.81 8.33 -15.86
N LEU A 15 12.97 7.79 -17.07
CA LEU A 15 12.14 6.68 -17.54
C LEU A 15 12.43 5.39 -16.74
N GLN A 16 13.68 5.14 -16.36
CA GLN A 16 14.04 4.04 -15.49
C GLN A 16 13.44 4.20 -14.09
N ALA A 17 13.56 5.39 -13.48
CA ALA A 17 12.97 5.69 -12.18
C ALA A 17 11.43 5.49 -12.19
N LEU A 18 10.73 5.95 -13.23
CA LEU A 18 9.30 5.72 -13.38
C LEU A 18 8.94 4.24 -13.54
N ARG A 19 9.76 3.44 -14.24
CA ARG A 19 9.55 2.00 -14.37
C ARG A 19 9.73 1.28 -13.05
N GLU A 20 10.75 1.68 -12.28
CA GLU A 20 11.02 1.13 -10.95
C GLU A 20 9.92 1.50 -9.97
N GLU A 21 9.46 2.75 -9.96
CA GLU A 21 8.33 3.18 -9.14
C GLU A 21 7.05 2.39 -9.49
N ASN A 22 6.77 2.19 -10.77
CA ASN A 22 5.65 1.35 -11.21
C ASN A 22 5.79 -0.12 -10.78
N ARG A 23 7.00 -0.68 -10.81
CA ARG A 23 7.27 -2.04 -10.31
C ARG A 23 7.00 -2.12 -8.81
N ASN A 24 7.48 -1.15 -8.04
CA ASN A 24 7.25 -1.06 -6.60
C ASN A 24 5.75 -0.94 -6.28
N LEU A 25 5.01 -0.17 -7.07
CA LEU A 25 3.56 0.01 -6.88
C LEU A 25 2.79 -1.30 -7.10
N ARG A 26 3.15 -2.04 -8.15
CA ARG A 26 2.54 -3.35 -8.44
C ARG A 26 2.85 -4.35 -7.33
N PHE A 27 4.09 -4.38 -6.86
CA PHE A 27 4.51 -5.25 -5.77
C PHE A 27 3.78 -4.92 -4.46
N LEU A 28 3.74 -3.63 -4.07
CA LEU A 28 3.04 -3.21 -2.87
C LEU A 28 1.54 -3.52 -2.94
N ARG A 29 0.91 -3.31 -4.10
CA ARG A 29 -0.51 -3.65 -4.29
C ARG A 29 -0.76 -5.14 -4.10
N PHE A 30 0.07 -6.00 -4.69
CA PHE A 30 -0.01 -7.44 -4.49
C PHE A 30 0.13 -7.81 -3.00
N LEU A 31 1.12 -7.25 -2.31
CA LEU A 31 1.37 -7.53 -0.90
C LEU A 31 0.20 -7.10 -0.01
N VAL A 32 -0.39 -5.94 -0.27
CA VAL A 32 -1.59 -5.45 0.43
C VAL A 32 -2.78 -6.37 0.17
N ASP A 33 -3.03 -6.72 -1.09
CA ASP A 33 -4.19 -7.55 -1.47
C ASP A 33 -4.08 -8.95 -0.82
N LEU A 34 -2.88 -9.53 -0.78
CA LEU A 34 -2.59 -10.79 -0.07
C LEU A 34 -2.84 -10.66 1.44
N ALA A 35 -2.28 -9.63 2.07
CA ALA A 35 -2.47 -9.41 3.51
C ALA A 35 -3.95 -9.23 3.90
N LEU A 36 -4.72 -8.49 3.08
CA LEU A 36 -6.15 -8.33 3.27
C LEU A 36 -6.91 -9.65 3.12
N MET A 37 -6.53 -10.48 2.14
CA MET A 37 -7.11 -11.81 1.95
C MET A 37 -6.88 -12.70 3.17
N GLU A 38 -5.64 -12.80 3.67
CA GLU A 38 -5.31 -13.64 4.82
C GLU A 38 -6.01 -13.19 6.10
N ILE A 39 -6.07 -11.87 6.36
CA ILE A 39 -6.81 -11.33 7.51
C ILE A 39 -8.30 -11.69 7.42
N ARG A 40 -8.90 -11.64 6.23
CA ARG A 40 -10.31 -11.98 6.02
C ARG A 40 -10.58 -13.49 6.09
N ALA A 41 -9.56 -14.31 5.80
CA ALA A 41 -9.66 -15.75 5.94
C ALA A 41 -9.76 -16.21 7.40
N GLY A 42 -9.38 -15.35 8.36
CA GLY A 42 -9.46 -15.65 9.79
C GLY A 42 -8.31 -16.51 10.31
N SER A 43 -7.21 -16.62 9.55
CA SER A 43 -6.02 -17.40 9.91
C SER A 43 -5.18 -16.77 11.04
N PHE A 44 -5.50 -15.53 11.45
CA PHE A 44 -4.74 -14.75 12.41
C PHE A 44 -5.54 -14.43 13.67
N THR A 45 -4.83 -14.29 14.78
CA THR A 45 -5.30 -13.52 15.94
C THR A 45 -5.32 -12.01 15.63
N LEU A 46 -5.99 -11.23 16.48
CA LEU A 46 -6.05 -9.77 16.32
C LEU A 46 -4.65 -9.15 16.32
N GLU A 47 -3.78 -9.57 17.25
CA GLU A 47 -2.41 -9.08 17.37
C GLU A 47 -1.57 -9.42 16.13
N GLU A 48 -1.71 -10.64 15.60
CA GLU A 48 -1.04 -11.05 14.36
C GLU A 48 -1.51 -10.23 13.17
N ALA A 49 -2.82 -9.98 13.06
CA ALA A 49 -3.37 -9.15 12.00
C ALA A 49 -2.82 -7.70 12.07
N GLU A 50 -2.73 -7.10 13.26
CA GLU A 50 -2.11 -5.79 13.46
C GLU A 50 -0.63 -5.79 13.09
N LYS A 51 0.11 -6.83 13.49
CA LYS A 51 1.52 -7.00 13.12
C LYS A 51 1.72 -7.13 11.62
N VAL A 52 0.83 -7.83 10.92
CA VAL A 52 0.83 -7.89 9.44
C VAL A 52 0.68 -6.50 8.84
N VAL A 53 -0.23 -5.66 9.36
CA VAL A 53 -0.41 -4.28 8.89
C VAL A 53 0.87 -3.46 9.07
N GLU A 54 1.51 -3.53 10.23
CA GLU A 54 2.76 -2.80 10.49
C GLU A 54 3.93 -3.31 9.64
N ASN A 55 4.00 -4.61 9.37
CA ASN A 55 4.98 -5.17 8.44
C ASN A 55 4.76 -4.66 7.01
N VAL A 56 3.51 -4.67 6.52
CA VAL A 56 3.14 -4.13 5.19
C VAL A 56 3.49 -2.63 5.12
N ARG A 57 3.22 -1.88 6.18
CA ARG A 57 3.57 -0.46 6.30
C ARG A 57 5.07 -0.26 6.18
N SER A 58 5.87 -1.01 6.94
CA SER A 58 7.33 -0.95 6.87
C SER A 58 7.85 -1.20 5.44
N GLN A 59 7.33 -2.24 4.78
CA GLN A 59 7.68 -2.51 3.37
C GLN A 59 7.29 -1.37 2.43
N ALA A 60 6.12 -0.75 2.63
CA ALA A 60 5.72 0.41 1.84
C ALA A 60 6.69 1.60 1.99
N LEU A 61 7.17 1.88 3.21
CA LEU A 61 8.12 2.97 3.45
C LEU A 61 9.50 2.69 2.89
N GLN A 62 9.93 1.43 2.85
CA GLN A 62 11.18 1.05 2.18
C GLN A 62 11.09 1.23 0.66
N LEU A 63 9.95 0.88 0.05
CA LEU A 63 9.72 1.01 -1.39
C LEU A 63 9.48 2.47 -1.82
N PHE A 64 8.92 3.28 -0.92
CA PHE A 64 8.55 4.67 -1.16
C PHE A 64 8.94 5.57 0.02
N PRO A 65 10.24 5.86 0.21
CA PRO A 65 10.69 6.74 1.28
C PRO A 65 10.00 8.11 1.24
N GLY A 66 9.54 8.61 2.39
CA GLY A 66 8.88 9.92 2.51
C GLY A 66 7.42 9.96 2.05
N LYS A 67 6.79 8.79 1.80
CA LYS A 67 5.37 8.68 1.41
C LYS A 67 4.50 8.03 2.51
N GLU A 68 4.82 8.29 3.77
CA GLU A 68 4.13 7.71 4.94
C GLU A 68 2.64 8.00 4.94
N THR A 69 2.27 9.26 4.67
CA THR A 69 0.88 9.71 4.68
C THR A 69 0.04 9.00 3.62
N ALA A 70 0.63 8.61 2.49
CA ALA A 70 -0.08 7.89 1.43
C ALA A 70 -0.54 6.51 1.92
N PHE A 71 0.29 5.81 2.69
CA PHE A 71 -0.11 4.54 3.30
C PHE A 71 -1.27 4.71 4.28
N GLU A 72 -1.18 5.72 5.15
CA GLU A 72 -2.21 5.99 6.16
C GLU A 72 -3.56 6.37 5.55
N TRP A 73 -3.58 7.05 4.40
CA TRP A 73 -4.83 7.43 3.74
C TRP A 73 -5.41 6.34 2.85
N ILE A 74 -4.57 5.56 2.17
CA ILE A 74 -5.04 4.62 1.15
C ILE A 74 -5.23 3.22 1.73
N TYR A 75 -4.25 2.71 2.48
CA TYR A 75 -4.20 1.31 2.88
C TYR A 75 -4.65 1.08 4.32
N ARG A 76 -4.29 1.97 5.25
CA ARG A 76 -4.70 1.84 6.66
C ARG A 76 -6.22 1.70 6.85
N PRO A 77 -7.09 2.46 6.15
CA PRO A 77 -8.54 2.31 6.32
C PRO A 77 -9.04 0.96 5.82
N ARG A 78 -8.41 0.39 4.78
CA ARG A 78 -8.78 -0.91 4.20
C ARG A 78 -8.45 -2.05 5.16
N PHE A 79 -7.27 -1.99 5.79
CA PHE A 79 -6.89 -2.94 6.84
C PHE A 79 -7.76 -2.82 8.09
N ARG A 80 -8.02 -1.59 8.57
CA ARG A 80 -8.92 -1.35 9.70
C ARG A 80 -10.29 -1.98 9.46
N ARG A 81 -10.85 -1.80 8.27
CA ARG A 81 -12.12 -2.41 7.90
C ARG A 81 -12.06 -3.94 7.87
N ALA A 82 -11.02 -4.52 7.27
CA ALA A 82 -10.85 -5.98 7.26
C ALA A 82 -10.75 -6.57 8.67
N ILE A 83 -9.94 -5.96 9.55
CA ILE A 83 -9.81 -6.39 10.95
C ILE A 83 -11.14 -6.20 11.69
N ALA A 84 -11.81 -5.07 11.54
CA ALA A 84 -13.10 -4.81 12.17
C ALA A 84 -14.16 -5.85 11.80
N GLU A 85 -14.23 -6.20 10.52
CA GLU A 85 -15.15 -7.20 9.99
C GLU A 85 -14.79 -8.63 10.45
N THR A 86 -13.51 -9.01 10.45
CA THR A 86 -13.07 -10.35 10.88
C THR A 86 -13.27 -10.58 12.38
N PHE A 87 -12.94 -9.59 13.23
CA PHE A 87 -12.93 -9.73 14.68
C PHE A 87 -14.18 -9.16 15.37
N ASN A 88 -15.17 -8.69 14.59
CA ASN A 88 -16.40 -8.06 15.09
C ASN A 88 -16.16 -6.89 16.08
N ILE A 89 -15.13 -6.08 15.82
CA ILE A 89 -14.80 -4.91 16.65
C ILE A 89 -15.37 -3.63 16.03
N ILE A 90 -16.05 -2.82 16.85
CA ILE A 90 -16.50 -1.49 16.42
C ILE A 90 -15.28 -0.57 16.41
N TRP A 91 -14.80 -0.24 15.21
CA TRP A 91 -13.71 0.70 15.06
C TRP A 91 -14.23 2.14 15.21
N HIS A 92 -13.72 2.88 16.21
CA HIS A 92 -14.05 4.29 16.43
C HIS A 92 -12.90 5.20 15.98
N PRO A 93 -13.13 6.16 15.07
CA PRO A 93 -12.08 6.98 14.46
C PRO A 93 -11.32 7.94 15.39
N ALA A 94 -11.76 8.13 16.64
CA ALA A 94 -11.25 9.18 17.53
C ALA A 94 -10.19 8.72 18.56
N ARG A 95 -9.53 7.58 18.38
CA ARG A 95 -8.31 7.24 19.15
C ARG A 95 -7.10 7.23 18.24
N ASN A 96 -6.45 8.38 18.17
CA ASN A 96 -4.99 8.65 18.10
C ASN A 96 -4.73 9.90 17.25
#